data_AF-A0AA84ZTH9-F1
#
_entry.id   AF-A0AA84ZTH9-F1
#
_cell.length_a   1.000
_cell.length_b   1.000
_cell.length_c   1.000
_cell.angle_alpha   90.00
_cell.angle_beta   90.00
_cell.angle_gamma   90.00
#
_symmetry.space_group_name_H-M   'P 1'
#
loop_
_entity.id
_entity.type
_entity.pdbx_description
1 polymer ?
#
loop_
_entity_poly.entity_id
_entity_poly.type
_entity_poly.pdbx_seq_one_letter_code
_entity_poly.pdbx_strand_id
1 'polypeptide(L)'
;MEFFKETVKRTANLVTLWQTVGFCHGVLNADNMSIIGLTIDYGPFGFIDQFTWDHISNTSDPNGRYSYAQQPSVCAWNLARLAECLIQALIDQQKCSSDKTANKECIFVDNL
;
A
#
# COMPACT_ATOMS: atom_id res chain seq x y z
N MET A 1 15.99 7.57 -1.71
CA MET A 1 14.93 7.88 -0.72
C MET A 1 13.86 8.85 -1.22
N GLU A 2 14.15 9.73 -2.20
CA GLU A 2 13.14 10.69 -2.70
C GLU A 2 11.89 10.03 -3.29
N PHE A 3 12.08 8.95 -4.07
CA PHE A 3 10.99 8.13 -4.60
C PHE A 3 9.96 7.75 -3.52
N PHE A 4 10.41 7.16 -2.41
CA PHE A 4 9.51 6.72 -1.35
C PHE A 4 8.81 7.90 -0.66
N LYS A 5 9.51 9.01 -0.44
CA LYS A 5 8.90 10.23 0.12
C LYS A 5 7.77 10.74 -0.75
N GLU A 6 7.96 10.76 -2.07
CA GLU A 6 6.92 11.18 -3.01
C GLU A 6 5.74 10.20 -3.05
N THR A 7 5.99 8.90 -3.01
CA THR A 7 4.92 7.90 -2.88
C THR A 7 4.11 8.12 -1.60
N VAL A 8 4.76 8.32 -0.45
CA VAL A 8 4.08 8.60 0.83
C VAL A 8 3.20 9.84 0.73
N LYS A 9 3.72 10.95 0.20
CA LYS A 9 2.95 12.20 0.02
C LYS A 9 1.72 11.99 -0.86
N ARG A 10 1.87 11.29 -1.99
CA ARG A 10 0.77 11.03 -2.93
C ARG A 10 -0.29 10.14 -2.30
N THR A 11 0.09 9.08 -1.61
CA THR A 11 -0.84 8.21 -0.88
C THR A 11 -1.55 8.96 0.24
N ALA A 12 -0.85 9.81 1.00
CA ALA A 12 -1.45 10.63 2.06
C ALA A 12 -2.49 11.62 1.50
N ASN A 13 -2.18 12.29 0.38
CA ASN A 13 -3.12 13.16 -0.31
C ASN A 13 -4.33 12.38 -0.83
N LEU A 14 -4.10 11.21 -1.44
CA LEU A 14 -5.17 10.35 -1.97
C LEU A 14 -6.15 9.94 -0.88
N VAL A 15 -5.66 9.38 0.23
CA VAL A 15 -6.54 8.95 1.32
C VAL A 15 -7.23 10.13 1.98
N THR A 16 -6.58 11.29 2.07
CA THR A 16 -7.23 12.52 2.55
C THR A 16 -8.39 12.91 1.65
N LEU A 17 -8.22 12.89 0.32
CA LEU A 17 -9.29 13.17 -0.63
C LEU A 17 -10.45 12.20 -0.46
N TRP A 18 -10.18 10.89 -0.30
CA TRP A 18 -11.22 9.90 0.00
C TRP A 18 -12.01 10.24 1.27
N GLN A 19 -11.32 10.63 2.34
CA GLN A 19 -11.96 11.05 3.59
C GLN A 19 -12.77 12.36 3.42
N THR A 20 -12.38 13.26 2.52
CA THR A 20 -13.15 14.50 2.32
C THR A 20 -14.45 14.30 1.56
N VAL A 21 -14.52 13.30 0.67
CA VAL A 21 -15.70 13.04 -0.17
C VAL A 21 -16.53 11.86 0.31
N GLY A 22 -16.18 11.25 1.45
CA GLY A 22 -16.87 10.08 1.99
C GLY A 22 -16.69 8.81 1.15
N PHE A 23 -15.57 8.67 0.43
CA PHE A 23 -15.26 7.48 -0.36
C PHE A 23 -14.65 6.38 0.51
N CYS A 24 -15.18 5.17 0.39
CA CYS A 24 -14.69 3.95 1.02
C CYS A 24 -14.30 2.93 -0.06
N HIS A 25 -13.03 2.56 -0.15
CA HIS A 25 -12.51 1.67 -1.19
C HIS A 25 -12.92 0.21 -1.01
N GLY A 26 -13.02 -0.27 0.23
CA GLY A 26 -13.47 -1.63 0.58
C GLY A 26 -12.45 -2.76 0.36
N VAL A 27 -11.37 -2.57 -0.41
CA VAL A 27 -10.30 -3.56 -0.64
C VAL A 27 -8.93 -2.87 -0.79
N LEU A 28 -8.34 -2.47 0.34
CA LEU A 28 -7.02 -1.82 0.37
C LEU A 28 -5.89 -2.83 0.64
N ASN A 29 -5.86 -3.90 -0.15
CA ASN A 29 -4.69 -4.78 -0.20
C ASN A 29 -3.49 -4.04 -0.81
N ALA A 30 -2.27 -4.53 -0.55
CA ALA A 30 -1.05 -3.84 -1.00
C ALA A 30 -0.92 -3.77 -2.53
N ASP A 31 -1.42 -4.77 -3.25
CA ASP A 31 -1.50 -4.82 -4.72
C ASP A 31 -2.48 -3.79 -5.31
N ASN A 32 -3.44 -3.32 -4.52
CA ASN A 32 -4.38 -2.26 -4.89
C ASN A 32 -3.89 -0.85 -4.53
N MET A 33 -2.67 -0.73 -4.00
CA MET A 33 -2.06 0.57 -3.70
C MET A 33 -1.21 1.05 -4.88
N SER A 34 -1.73 2.02 -5.64
CA SER A 34 -0.98 2.64 -6.73
C SER A 34 0.26 3.39 -6.21
N ILE A 35 1.43 3.07 -6.75
CA ILE A 35 2.69 3.74 -6.41
C ILE A 35 2.71 5.23 -6.79
N ILE A 36 1.87 5.63 -7.74
CA ILE A 36 1.72 7.00 -8.19
C ILE A 36 0.54 7.73 -7.51
N GLY A 37 -0.14 7.10 -6.56
CA GLY A 37 -1.23 7.72 -5.78
C GLY A 37 -2.54 7.89 -6.55
N LEU A 38 -2.88 6.94 -7.41
CA LEU A 38 -4.19 6.86 -8.04
C LEU A 38 -5.10 5.88 -7.29
N THR A 39 -6.40 6.15 -7.29
CA THR A 39 -7.42 5.13 -6.96
C THR A 39 -7.47 4.11 -8.10
N ILE A 40 -7.32 2.83 -7.76
CA ILE A 40 -7.33 1.71 -8.71
C ILE A 40 -8.19 0.57 -8.15
N ASP A 41 -8.53 -0.40 -8.99
CA ASP A 41 -9.29 -1.59 -8.61
C ASP A 41 -10.63 -1.31 -7.87
N TYR A 42 -11.56 -0.71 -8.62
CA TYR A 42 -12.91 -0.41 -8.16
C TYR A 42 -13.76 -1.70 -8.09
N GLY A 43 -13.72 -2.37 -6.93
CA GLY A 43 -14.58 -3.50 -6.60
C GLY A 43 -15.75 -3.10 -5.68
N PRO A 44 -15.78 -3.55 -4.42
CA PRO A 44 -16.83 -3.21 -3.46
C PRO A 44 -16.57 -1.84 -2.79
N PHE A 45 -16.39 -0.81 -3.61
CA PHE A 45 -16.28 0.57 -3.13
C PHE A 45 -17.68 1.15 -2.85
N GLY A 46 -17.73 2.20 -2.04
CA GLY A 46 -18.97 2.93 -1.76
C GLY A 46 -18.70 4.37 -1.37
N PHE A 47 -19.68 5.24 -1.62
CA PHE A 47 -19.75 6.56 -1.01
C PHE A 47 -20.68 6.52 0.18
N ILE A 48 -20.36 7.24 1.23
CA ILE A 48 -21.17 7.33 2.43
C ILE A 48 -22.40 8.20 2.16
N ASP A 49 -23.59 7.60 2.18
CA ASP A 49 -24.87 8.32 2.09
C ASP A 49 -25.25 8.96 3.44
N GLN A 50 -25.25 8.16 4.50
CA GLN A 50 -25.44 8.61 5.88
C GLN A 50 -24.14 8.41 6.65
N PHE A 51 -23.64 9.49 7.25
CA PHE A 51 -22.34 9.45 7.89
C PHE A 51 -22.29 8.46 9.05
N THR A 52 -21.49 7.41 8.87
CA THR A 52 -21.05 6.49 9.92
C THR A 52 -19.53 6.32 9.83
N TRP A 53 -18.84 6.54 10.95
CA TRP A 53 -17.38 6.52 10.97
C TRP A 53 -16.83 5.13 10.62
N ASP A 54 -17.51 4.09 11.09
CA ASP A 54 -17.24 2.68 10.90
C ASP A 54 -17.91 2.11 9.63
N HIS A 55 -18.30 2.94 8.66
CA HIS A 55 -18.89 2.47 7.41
C HIS A 55 -18.01 1.41 6.73
N ILE A 56 -18.59 0.27 6.39
CA ILE A 56 -17.94 -0.82 5.65
C ILE A 56 -18.67 -0.97 4.31
N SER A 57 -17.98 -0.69 3.21
CA SER A 57 -18.53 -0.86 1.86
C SER A 57 -18.49 -2.31 1.37
N ASN A 58 -17.55 -3.10 1.88
CA ASN A 58 -17.31 -4.48 1.44
C ASN A 58 -17.98 -5.50 2.37
N THR A 59 -18.99 -6.20 1.86
CA THR A 59 -19.71 -7.26 2.60
C THR A 59 -18.83 -8.46 2.97
N SER A 60 -17.69 -8.64 2.31
CA SER A 60 -16.71 -9.68 2.62
C SER A 60 -15.67 -9.26 3.67
N ASP A 61 -15.79 -8.05 4.23
CA ASP A 61 -14.94 -7.54 5.32
C ASP A 61 -15.74 -7.38 6.64
N PRO A 62 -16.18 -8.48 7.27
CA PRO A 62 -17.02 -8.41 8.47
C PRO A 62 -16.30 -7.81 9.69
N ASN A 63 -14.97 -7.76 9.66
CA ASN A 63 -14.15 -7.18 10.73
C ASN A 63 -13.86 -5.68 10.50
N GLY A 64 -14.28 -5.12 9.37
CA GLY A 64 -14.08 -3.71 9.03
C GLY A 64 -12.62 -3.30 8.90
N ARG A 65 -11.74 -4.22 8.44
CA ARG A 65 -10.33 -3.94 8.17
C ARG A 65 -10.18 -2.75 7.22
N TYR A 66 -11.05 -2.64 6.23
CA TYR A 66 -11.10 -1.59 5.22
C TYR A 66 -12.29 -0.65 5.39
N SER A 67 -12.83 -0.55 6.61
CA SER A 67 -13.84 0.45 6.94
C SER A 67 -13.32 1.86 6.64
N TYR A 68 -14.25 2.78 6.43
CA TYR A 68 -13.97 4.16 6.08
C TYR A 68 -12.95 4.83 7.01
N ALA A 69 -13.13 4.69 8.33
CA ALA A 69 -12.20 5.20 9.35
C ALA A 69 -10.82 4.55 9.32
N GLN A 70 -10.71 3.30 8.87
CA GLN A 70 -9.45 2.56 8.85
C GLN A 70 -8.57 2.89 7.65
N GLN A 71 -9.12 3.46 6.57
CA GLN A 71 -8.37 3.70 5.33
C GLN A 71 -7.04 4.45 5.55
N PRO A 72 -6.95 5.53 6.36
CA PRO A 72 -5.66 6.20 6.62
C PRO A 72 -4.62 5.28 7.26
N SER A 73 -5.02 4.52 8.28
CA SER A 73 -4.15 3.58 9.00
C SER A 73 -3.70 2.42 8.11
N VAL A 74 -4.61 1.89 7.28
CA VAL A 74 -4.30 0.83 6.33
C VAL A 74 -3.33 1.31 5.24
N CYS A 75 -3.54 2.51 4.68
CA CYS A 75 -2.61 3.09 3.72
C CYS A 75 -1.21 3.28 4.34
N ALA A 76 -1.12 3.74 5.59
CA ALA A 76 0.15 3.86 6.31
C ALA A 76 0.81 2.49 6.53
N TRP A 77 0.04 1.45 6.88
CA TRP A 77 0.54 0.09 7.03
C TRP A 77 1.07 -0.47 5.71
N ASN A 78 0.36 -0.28 4.60
CA ASN A 78 0.82 -0.70 3.27
C ASN A 78 2.12 0.02 2.85
N LEU A 79 2.24 1.33 3.14
CA LEU A 79 3.48 2.08 2.91
C LEU A 79 4.65 1.55 3.74
N ALA A 80 4.41 1.12 4.98
CA ALA A 80 5.44 0.52 5.81
C ALA A 80 5.94 -0.81 5.23
N ARG A 81 5.04 -1.66 4.72
CA ARG A 81 5.42 -2.88 3.99
C ARG A 81 6.25 -2.61 2.74
N LEU A 82 5.86 -1.59 1.95
CA LEU A 82 6.65 -1.16 0.80
C LEU A 82 8.05 -0.68 1.23
N ALA A 83 8.15 0.07 2.33
CA ALA A 83 9.43 0.54 2.85
C ALA A 83 10.36 -0.62 3.23
N GLU A 84 9.84 -1.65 3.90
CA GLU A 84 10.60 -2.86 4.25
C GLU A 84 11.15 -3.56 3.01
N CYS A 85 10.32 -3.73 1.97
CA CYS A 85 10.77 -4.31 0.69
C CYS A 85 11.88 -3.47 0.02
N LEU A 86 11.74 -2.14 0.03
CA LEU A 86 12.76 -1.24 -0.53
C LEU A 86 14.08 -1.30 0.25
N ILE A 87 14.02 -1.35 1.58
CA ILE A 87 15.20 -1.49 2.44
C ILE A 87 15.91 -2.81 2.13
N GLN A 88 15.15 -3.92 2.06
CA GLN A 88 15.71 -5.23 1.76
C GLN A 88 16.39 -5.26 0.38
N ALA A 89 15.74 -4.70 -0.65
CA ALA A 89 16.30 -4.61 -1.99
C ALA A 89 17.62 -3.82 -2.02
N LEU A 90 17.73 -2.72 -1.27
CA LEU A 90 18.96 -1.94 -1.17
C LEU A 90 20.09 -2.72 -0.49
N ILE A 91 19.79 -3.47 0.56
CA ILE A 91 20.75 -4.33 1.25
C ILE A 91 21.29 -5.39 0.29
N ASP A 92 20.42 -6.04 -0.48
CA ASP A 92 20.81 -7.12 -1.38
C ASP A 92 21.61 -6.60 -2.59
N GLN A 93 21.30 -5.40 -3.09
CA GLN A 93 22.15 -4.73 -4.09
C GLN A 93 23.55 -4.40 -3.57
N GLN A 94 23.67 -3.99 -2.30
CA GLN A 94 24.96 -3.69 -1.70
C GLN A 94 25.82 -4.96 -1.55
N LYS A 95 25.21 -6.08 -1.11
CA LYS A 95 25.89 -7.39 -1.03
C LYS A 95 26.40 -7.85 -2.39
N CYS A 96 25.56 -7.81 -3.43
CA CYS A 96 25.94 -8.18 -4.79
C CYS A 96 27.09 -7.32 -5.33
N SER A 97 27.16 -6.04 -4.94
CA SER A 97 28.21 -5.12 -5.39
C SER A 97 29.56 -5.35 -4.69
N SER A 98 29.54 -5.87 -3.46
CA SER A 98 30.74 -6.20 -2.69
C SER A 98 31.36 -7.56 -3.04
N ASP A 99 30.59 -8.47 -3.61
CA ASP A 99 31.08 -9.79 -4.03
C ASP A 99 31.51 -9.78 -5.50
N LYS A 100 32.75 -9.34 -5.76
CA LYS A 100 33.36 -9.35 -7.11
C LYS A 100 33.86 -10.73 -7.56
N THR A 101 33.62 -11.80 -6.80
CA THR A 101 34.19 -13.13 -7.06
C THR A 101 33.15 -14.21 -7.35
N ALA A 102 31.85 -13.95 -7.17
CA ALA A 102 30.81 -14.90 -7.51
C ALA A 102 30.31 -14.69 -8.95
N ASN A 103 30.61 -15.66 -9.82
CA ASN A 103 30.03 -15.78 -11.15
C ASN A 103 28.49 -15.67 -11.09
N LYS A 104 27.96 -14.70 -11.83
CA LYS A 104 26.63 -14.58 -12.48
C LYS A 104 25.55 -15.65 -12.19
N GLU A 105 25.16 -15.90 -10.95
CA GLU A 105 23.88 -16.56 -10.62
C GLU A 105 23.32 -16.01 -9.30
N CYS A 106 23.00 -14.71 -9.27
CA CYS A 106 22.14 -14.15 -8.22
C CYS A 106 20.78 -13.85 -8.86
N ILE A 107 20.07 -14.91 -9.26
CA ILE A 107 18.72 -14.85 -9.81
C ILE A 107 17.90 -15.84 -8.99
N PHE A 108 17.11 -15.29 -8.06
CA PHE A 108 15.87 -15.87 -7.52
C PHE A 108 15.89 -17.37 -7.21
N VAL A 109 16.61 -17.79 -6.18
CA VAL A 109 16.29 -19.02 -5.45
C VAL A 109 16.82 -18.84 -4.04
N ASP A 110 15.91 -18.55 -3.11
CA ASP A 110 15.84 -19.22 -1.81
C ASP A 110 14.66 -18.64 -1.01
N ASN A 111 13.73 -19.53 -0.66
CA ASN A 111 12.52 -19.37 0.16
C ASN A 111 11.19 -19.10 -0.59
N LEU A 112 10.76 -20.12 -1.33
CA LEU A 112 9.42 -20.70 -1.16
C LEU A 112 9.54 -22.01 -0.39
#